data_AF-A0A7T3F8A9-F1
#
_entry.id   AF-A0A7T3F8A9-F1
#
_cell.length_a   1.000
_cell.length_b   1.000
_cell.length_c   1.000
_cell.angle_alpha   90.00
_cell.angle_beta   90.00
_cell.angle_gamma   90.00
#
_symmetry.space_group_name_H-M   'P 1'
#
loop_
_entity.id
_entity.type
_entity.pdbx_description
1 polymer ?
#
loop_
_entity_poly.entity_id
_entity_poly.type
_entity_poly.pdbx_seq_one_letter_code
_entity_poly.pdbx_strand_id
1 'polypeptide(L)'
;MKPARPESSAEPAARPASGAGRWILLALGAAFLLVQLYGLYAPAQPDGPDGLLDLPGMDKLAHLGMFVLPALFLRAAGVRWRLLAVVFAAHAVLSEVIQGTLLPHRSADPLDALADVVGLSLGLLAGTAILRRRPA
;
A
#
# COMPACT_ATOMS: atom_id res chain seq x y z
N MET A 1 -18.70 -59.34 -31.16
CA MET A 1 -17.83 -58.14 -31.09
C MET A 1 -18.57 -57.06 -30.31
N LYS A 2 -18.01 -56.64 -29.16
CA LYS A 2 -18.60 -55.61 -28.28
C LYS A 2 -17.93 -54.27 -28.63
N PRO A 3 -18.66 -53.19 -28.93
CA PRO A 3 -18.02 -51.93 -29.24
C PRO A 3 -17.32 -51.37 -28.00
N ALA A 4 -16.09 -50.90 -28.17
CA ALA A 4 -15.28 -50.27 -27.14
C ALA A 4 -15.96 -48.99 -26.64
N ARG A 5 -15.97 -48.80 -25.32
CA ARG A 5 -16.48 -47.61 -24.64
C ARG A 5 -15.52 -46.45 -24.92
N PRO A 6 -16.00 -45.22 -25.24
CA PRO A 6 -15.10 -44.09 -25.46
C PRO A 6 -14.37 -43.77 -24.15
N GLU A 7 -13.05 -43.61 -24.23
CA GLU A 7 -12.23 -43.20 -23.09
C GLU A 7 -12.67 -41.80 -22.64
N SER A 8 -12.99 -41.73 -21.35
CA SER A 8 -13.26 -40.48 -20.64
C SER A 8 -11.99 -39.63 -20.66
N SER A 9 -11.90 -38.69 -21.60
CA SER A 9 -10.96 -37.57 -21.54
C SER A 9 -11.30 -36.73 -20.31
N ALA A 10 -10.67 -37.06 -19.18
CA ALA A 10 -10.71 -36.24 -17.99
C ALA A 10 -10.05 -34.89 -18.33
N GLU A 11 -10.89 -33.89 -18.52
CA GLU A 11 -10.50 -32.50 -18.71
C GLU A 11 -9.68 -32.05 -17.48
N PRO A 12 -8.47 -31.47 -17.65
CA PRO A 12 -7.67 -31.03 -16.52
C PRO A 12 -8.42 -29.94 -15.77
N ALA A 13 -8.86 -30.25 -14.55
CA ALA A 13 -9.54 -29.32 -13.65
C ALA A 13 -8.77 -27.99 -13.58
N ALA A 14 -9.37 -26.92 -14.09
CA ALA A 14 -8.81 -25.59 -14.11
C ALA A 14 -8.45 -25.15 -12.67
N ARG A 15 -7.17 -24.81 -12.46
CA ARG A 15 -6.69 -24.35 -11.15
C ARG A 15 -7.35 -23.01 -10.79
N PRO A 16 -7.97 -22.84 -9.60
CA PRO A 16 -8.44 -21.54 -9.15
C PRO A 16 -7.24 -20.69 -8.69
N ALA A 17 -6.50 -20.09 -9.64
CA ALA A 17 -5.24 -19.38 -9.38
C ALA A 17 -5.39 -17.85 -9.21
N SER A 18 -6.60 -17.30 -9.07
CA SER A 18 -6.81 -15.84 -8.99
C SER A 18 -7.04 -15.29 -7.57
N GLY A 19 -7.47 -16.13 -6.62
CA GLY A 19 -7.85 -15.69 -5.27
C GLY A 19 -6.67 -15.44 -4.31
N ALA A 20 -5.72 -16.38 -4.25
CA ALA A 20 -4.62 -16.33 -3.28
C ALA A 20 -3.71 -15.10 -3.45
N GLY A 21 -3.38 -14.74 -4.69
CA GLY A 21 -2.56 -13.56 -4.99
C GLY A 21 -3.21 -12.25 -4.56
N ARG A 22 -4.54 -12.13 -4.69
CA ARG A 22 -5.28 -10.96 -4.21
C ARG A 22 -5.20 -10.83 -2.69
N TRP A 23 -5.38 -11.93 -1.96
CA TRP A 23 -5.32 -11.91 -0.50
C TRP A 23 -3.93 -11.59 0.04
N ILE A 24 -2.87 -12.08 -0.61
CA ILE A 24 -1.48 -11.70 -0.27
C ILE A 24 -1.29 -10.20 -0.42
N LEU A 25 -1.76 -9.60 -1.52
CA LEU A 25 -1.64 -8.15 -1.74
C LEU A 25 -2.47 -7.33 -0.76
N LEU A 26 -3.66 -7.81 -0.39
CA LEU A 26 -4.45 -7.18 0.67
C LEU A 26 -3.74 -7.26 2.02
N ALA A 27 -3.15 -8.41 2.36
CA ALA A 27 -2.40 -8.58 3.59
C ALA A 27 -1.17 -7.66 3.64
N LEU A 28 -0.42 -7.56 2.54
CA LEU A 28 0.71 -6.63 2.42
C LEU A 28 0.24 -5.17 2.53
N GLY A 29 -0.83 -4.80 1.81
CA GLY A 29 -1.39 -3.45 1.88
C GLY A 29 -1.86 -3.08 3.29
N ALA A 30 -2.49 -4.02 3.99
CA ALA A 30 -2.91 -3.85 5.38
C ALA A 30 -1.70 -3.75 6.32
N ALA A 31 -0.67 -4.58 6.15
CA ALA A 31 0.54 -4.53 6.96
C ALA A 31 1.26 -3.18 6.81
N PHE A 32 1.44 -2.69 5.58
CA PHE A 32 2.04 -1.39 5.34
C PHE A 32 1.16 -0.24 5.84
N LEU A 33 -0.16 -0.37 5.79
CA LEU A 33 -1.07 0.61 6.39
C LEU A 33 -0.89 0.67 7.91
N LEU A 34 -0.74 -0.47 8.59
CA LEU A 34 -0.47 -0.50 10.03
C LEU A 34 0.88 0.15 10.37
N VAL A 35 1.91 -0.11 9.57
CA VAL A 35 3.22 0.55 9.70
C VAL A 35 3.10 2.06 9.49
N GLN A 36 2.35 2.51 8.47
CA GLN A 36 2.06 3.93 8.24
C GLN A 36 1.38 4.56 9.47
N LEU A 37 0.30 3.94 9.96
CA LEU A 37 -0.44 4.46 11.12
C LEU A 37 0.44 4.56 12.37
N TYR A 38 1.24 3.53 12.64
CA TYR A 38 2.20 3.57 13.74
C TYR A 38 3.23 4.69 13.54
N GLY A 39 3.81 4.81 12.34
CA GLY A 39 4.84 5.80 12.02
C GLY A 39 4.37 7.25 12.12
N LEU A 40 3.13 7.54 11.69
CA LEU A 40 2.56 8.88 11.71
C LEU A 40 2.03 9.31 13.08
N TYR A 41 1.47 8.36 13.85
CA TYR A 41 0.77 8.65 15.10
C TYR A 41 1.52 8.28 16.38
N ALA A 42 2.72 7.70 16.26
CA ALA A 42 3.60 7.53 17.42
C ALA A 42 3.94 8.91 18.04
N PRO A 43 3.91 9.05 19.38
CA PRO A 43 4.12 10.32 20.06
C PRO A 43 5.44 11.03 19.74
N ALA A 44 6.45 10.26 19.31
CA ALA A 44 7.76 10.71 18.88
C ALA A 44 8.18 9.96 17.61
N GLN A 45 9.20 10.49 16.91
CA GLN A 45 9.88 9.79 15.83
C GLN A 45 10.53 8.51 16.40
N PRO A 46 10.38 7.34 15.78
CA PRO A 46 11.14 6.16 16.19
C PRO A 46 12.62 6.38 15.94
N ASP A 47 13.47 5.97 16.90
CA ASP A 47 14.92 5.96 16.69
C ASP A 47 15.26 4.99 15.55
N GLY A 48 15.98 5.49 14.54
CA GLY A 48 16.53 4.66 13.47
C GLY A 48 17.80 3.94 13.92
N PRO A 49 18.20 2.84 13.24
CA PRO A 49 19.53 2.27 13.43
C PRO A 49 20.60 3.34 13.24
N ASP A 50 21.48 3.53 14.22
CA ASP A 50 22.62 4.44 14.16
C ASP A 50 22.27 5.89 13.73
N GLY A 51 21.06 6.38 14.05
CA GLY A 51 20.62 7.74 13.69
C GLY A 51 20.30 7.91 12.19
N LEU A 52 20.13 6.81 11.43
CA LEU A 52 19.82 6.87 10.00
C LEU A 52 18.59 7.74 9.69
N LEU A 53 17.58 7.73 10.57
CA LEU A 53 16.35 8.50 10.39
C LEU A 53 16.51 9.99 10.71
N ASP A 54 17.63 10.40 11.33
CA ASP A 54 17.94 11.79 11.68
C ASP A 54 18.71 12.51 10.56
N LEU A 55 19.08 11.79 9.50
CA LEU A 55 19.74 12.39 8.34
C LEU A 55 18.79 13.38 7.62
N PRO A 56 19.30 14.52 7.11
CA PRO A 56 18.48 15.50 6.42
C PRO A 56 17.68 14.88 5.26
N GLY A 57 16.35 15.04 5.30
CA GLY A 57 15.43 14.57 4.26
C GLY A 57 14.98 13.12 4.39
N MET A 58 15.45 12.36 5.38
CA MET A 58 15.01 10.98 5.59
C MET A 58 13.56 10.87 6.08
N ASP A 59 13.11 11.86 6.82
CA ASP A 59 11.70 12.11 7.16
C ASP A 59 10.81 12.18 5.92
N LYS A 60 11.20 12.95 4.89
CA LYS A 60 10.43 13.03 3.62
C LYS A 60 10.40 11.68 2.90
N LEU A 61 11.51 10.93 2.91
CA LEU A 61 11.56 9.59 2.32
C LEU A 61 10.71 8.58 3.09
N ALA A 62 10.65 8.70 4.42
CA ALA A 62 9.78 7.89 5.27
C ALA A 62 8.31 8.17 4.94
N HIS A 63 7.91 9.44 4.88
CA HIS A 63 6.55 9.87 4.47
C HIS A 63 6.18 9.36 3.07
N LEU A 64 7.07 9.57 2.09
CA LEU A 64 6.91 9.02 0.75
C LEU A 64 6.65 7.51 0.77
N GLY A 65 7.50 6.74 1.46
CA GLY A 65 7.38 5.28 1.58
C GLY A 65 6.10 4.84 2.28
N MET A 66 5.72 5.54 3.36
CA MET A 66 4.50 5.31 4.12
C MET A 66 3.25 5.44 3.25
N PHE A 67 3.23 6.29 2.22
CA PHE A 67 2.09 6.42 1.30
C PHE A 67 2.21 5.58 0.02
N VAL A 68 3.42 5.37 -0.52
CA VAL A 68 3.64 4.54 -1.73
C VAL A 68 3.17 3.10 -1.48
N LEU A 69 3.67 2.47 -0.43
CA LEU A 69 3.54 1.02 -0.22
C LEU A 69 2.09 0.57 -0.01
N PRO A 70 1.32 1.12 0.95
CA PRO A 70 -0.08 0.73 1.11
C PRO A 70 -0.93 1.06 -0.13
N ALA A 71 -0.74 2.23 -0.76
CA ALA A 71 -1.47 2.58 -1.98
C ALA A 71 -1.18 1.61 -3.13
N LEU A 72 0.08 1.23 -3.32
CA LEU A 72 0.53 0.26 -4.33
C LEU A 72 -0.16 -1.09 -4.13
N PHE A 73 -0.03 -1.68 -2.94
CA PHE A 73 -0.52 -3.03 -2.69
C PHE A 73 -2.04 -3.11 -2.70
N LEU A 74 -2.74 -2.13 -2.08
CA LEU A 74 -4.20 -2.07 -2.11
C LEU A 74 -4.73 -1.86 -3.53
N ARG A 75 -4.10 -0.96 -4.30
CA ARG A 75 -4.48 -0.73 -5.69
C ARG A 75 -4.23 -1.96 -6.56
N ALA A 76 -3.07 -2.60 -6.40
CA ALA A 76 -2.73 -3.86 -7.07
C ALA A 76 -3.70 -4.98 -6.67
N ALA A 77 -4.25 -4.99 -5.45
CA ALA A 77 -5.28 -5.94 -5.02
C ALA A 77 -6.68 -5.67 -5.63
N GLY A 78 -6.82 -4.60 -6.42
CA GLY A 78 -8.08 -4.24 -7.07
C GLY A 78 -8.94 -3.23 -6.30
N VAL A 79 -8.44 -2.64 -5.22
CA VAL A 79 -9.18 -1.58 -4.52
C VAL A 79 -9.37 -0.38 -5.45
N ARG A 80 -10.57 0.21 -5.40
CA ARG A 80 -10.99 1.34 -6.24
C ARG A 80 -10.07 2.54 -6.07
N TRP A 81 -9.52 3.02 -7.19
CA TRP A 81 -8.61 4.17 -7.25
C TRP A 81 -9.18 5.40 -6.54
N ARG A 82 -10.45 5.75 -6.81
CA ARG A 82 -11.10 6.95 -6.22
C ARG A 82 -11.19 6.88 -4.69
N LEU A 83 -11.39 5.69 -4.12
CA LEU A 83 -11.41 5.53 -2.65
C LEU A 83 -10.02 5.80 -2.08
N LEU A 84 -9.01 5.15 -2.64
CA LEU A 84 -7.64 5.28 -2.15
C LEU A 84 -7.17 6.74 -2.28
N ALA A 85 -7.42 7.37 -3.42
CA ALA A 85 -7.07 8.77 -3.65
C ALA A 85 -7.68 9.70 -2.60
N VAL A 86 -9.00 9.59 -2.35
CA VAL A 86 -9.69 10.46 -1.39
C VAL A 86 -9.24 10.18 0.05
N VAL A 87 -9.22 8.91 0.46
CA VAL A 87 -8.89 8.54 1.86
C VAL A 87 -7.44 8.90 2.18
N PHE A 88 -6.49 8.58 1.31
CA PHE A 88 -5.08 8.83 1.57
C PHE A 88 -4.74 10.31 1.41
N ALA A 89 -5.35 11.05 0.47
CA ALA A 89 -5.13 12.49 0.40
C ALA A 89 -5.67 13.21 1.65
N ALA A 90 -6.83 12.79 2.16
CA ALA A 90 -7.34 13.30 3.43
C ALA A 90 -6.40 12.91 4.60
N HIS A 91 -5.89 11.67 4.60
CA HIS A 91 -4.96 11.20 5.62
C HIS A 91 -3.68 12.03 5.66
N ALA A 92 -3.07 12.34 4.50
CA ALA A 92 -1.87 13.16 4.40
C ALA A 92 -2.02 14.55 5.02
N VAL A 93 -3.17 15.19 4.81
CA VAL A 93 -3.44 16.51 5.42
C VAL A 93 -3.73 16.38 6.92
N LEU A 94 -4.52 15.37 7.30
CA LEU A 94 -4.91 15.17 8.69
C LEU A 94 -3.73 14.72 9.58
N SER A 95 -2.78 13.94 9.05
CA SER A 95 -1.58 13.54 9.79
C SER A 95 -0.75 14.75 10.21
N GLU A 96 -0.48 15.69 9.30
CA GLU A 96 0.25 16.92 9.60
C GLU A 96 -0.47 17.79 10.64
N VAL A 97 -1.79 17.96 10.51
CA VAL A 97 -2.58 18.71 11.50
C VAL A 97 -2.48 18.05 12.86
N ILE A 98 -2.63 16.73 12.95
CA ILE A 98 -2.53 15.98 14.20
C ILE A 98 -1.13 16.07 14.79
N GLN A 99 -0.08 15.95 13.96
CA GLN A 99 1.31 16.06 14.39
C GLN A 99 1.62 17.45 14.94
N GLY A 100 1.17 18.52 14.27
CA GLY A 100 1.40 19.89 14.72
C GLY A 100 0.55 20.36 15.89
N THR A 101 -0.53 19.64 16.26
CA THR A 101 -1.47 20.10 17.29
C THR A 101 -1.65 19.15 18.47
N LEU A 102 -1.55 17.83 18.25
CA LEU A 102 -1.87 16.81 19.24
C LEU A 102 -0.67 15.94 19.66
N LEU A 103 0.44 15.95 18.90
CA LEU A 103 1.62 15.12 19.18
C LEU A 103 2.80 15.99 19.68
N PRO A 104 3.09 16.01 21.00
CA PRO A 104 4.00 17.00 21.60
C PRO A 104 5.46 16.95 21.12
N HIS A 105 5.90 15.82 20.56
CA HIS A 105 7.27 15.61 20.07
C HIS A 105 7.29 15.44 18.55
N ARG A 106 6.28 15.98 17.85
CA ARG A 106 6.23 16.06 16.39
C ARG A 106 6.06 17.53 15.98
N SER A 107 6.52 17.83 14.78
CA SER A 107 6.29 19.10 14.10
C SER A 107 5.47 18.82 12.85
N ALA A 108 4.62 19.77 12.47
CA ALA A 108 4.04 19.78 11.13
C ALA A 108 5.03 20.39 10.13
N ASP A 109 5.16 19.79 8.96
CA ASP A 109 5.92 20.27 7.82
C ASP A 109 5.08 20.08 6.53
N PRO A 110 4.68 21.18 5.84
CA PRO A 110 3.97 21.07 4.57
C PRO A 110 4.70 20.24 3.49
N LEU A 111 6.02 20.10 3.58
CA LEU A 111 6.79 19.23 2.68
C LEU A 111 6.55 17.74 2.93
N ASP A 112 6.16 17.36 4.14
CA ASP A 112 5.81 15.98 4.48
C ASP A 112 4.44 15.61 3.88
N ALA A 113 3.44 16.50 3.97
CA ALA A 113 2.18 16.33 3.24
C ALA A 113 2.38 16.29 1.71
N LEU A 114 3.34 17.06 1.17
CA LEU A 114 3.70 16.97 -0.25
C LEU A 114 4.32 15.60 -0.58
N ALA A 115 5.25 15.11 0.25
CA ALA A 115 5.84 13.78 0.09
C ALA A 115 4.78 12.68 0.14
N ASP A 116 3.79 12.79 1.03
CA ASP A 116 2.67 11.86 1.16
C ASP A 116 1.81 11.82 -0.11
N VAL A 117 1.45 12.98 -0.67
CA VAL A 117 0.65 13.08 -1.91
C VAL A 117 1.43 12.55 -3.12
N VAL A 118 2.73 12.82 -3.20
CA VAL A 118 3.60 12.24 -4.23
C VAL A 118 3.66 10.73 -4.07
N GLY A 119 3.82 10.23 -2.85
CA GLY A 119 3.88 8.81 -2.56
C GLY A 119 2.59 8.08 -2.91
N LEU A 120 1.44 8.65 -2.53
CA LEU A 120 0.11 8.18 -2.92
C LEU A 120 -0.02 8.09 -4.45
N SER A 121 0.39 9.14 -5.17
CA SER A 121 0.30 9.20 -6.62
C SER A 121 1.15 8.10 -7.28
N LEU A 122 2.39 7.93 -6.84
CA LEU A 122 3.28 6.86 -7.33
C LEU A 122 2.72 5.47 -7.03
N GLY A 123 2.23 5.24 -5.80
CA GLY A 123 1.63 3.97 -5.41
C GLY A 123 0.39 3.63 -6.25
N LEU A 124 -0.49 4.61 -6.50
CA LEU A 124 -1.67 4.42 -7.35
C LEU A 124 -1.31 4.12 -8.82
N LEU A 125 -0.29 4.80 -9.36
CA LEU A 125 0.19 4.55 -10.72
C LEU A 125 0.78 3.13 -10.84
N ALA A 126 1.71 2.77 -9.96
CA ALA A 126 2.37 1.47 -9.93
C ALA A 126 1.35 0.33 -9.71
N GLY A 127 0.47 0.46 -8.71
CA GLY A 127 -0.56 -0.53 -8.42
C GLY A 127 -1.56 -0.69 -9.57
N THR A 128 -1.89 0.39 -10.29
CA THR A 128 -2.75 0.33 -11.48
C THR A 128 -2.03 -0.39 -12.63
N ALA A 129 -0.75 -0.12 -12.85
CA ALA A 129 0.04 -0.81 -13.87
C ALA A 129 0.12 -2.32 -13.58
N ILE A 130 0.33 -2.72 -12.32
CA ILE A 130 0.33 -4.12 -11.89
C ILE A 130 -1.04 -4.77 -12.13
N LEU A 131 -2.13 -4.10 -11.73
CA LEU A 131 -3.47 -4.65 -11.90
C LEU A 131 -3.82 -4.85 -13.38
N ARG A 132 -3.46 -3.90 -14.24
CA ARG A 132 -3.72 -3.97 -15.70
C ARG A 132 -2.93 -5.08 -16.41
N ARG A 133 -1.83 -5.55 -15.83
CA ARG A 133 -0.99 -6.63 -16.39
C ARG A 133 -1.44 -8.04 -15.99
N ARG A 134 -2.48 -8.19 -15.16
CA ARG A 134 -2.98 -9.51 -14.78
C ARG A 134 -3.77 -10.13 -15.93
N PRO A 135 -3.46 -11.36 -16.35
CA PRO A 135 -4.29 -12.09 -17.29
C PRO A 135 -5.68 -12.32 -16.67
N ALA A 136 -6.72 -12.20 -17.50
CA ALA A 136 -8.11 -12.46 -17.13
C ALA A 136 -8.34 -13.92 -16.74
#